data_AF-A0AAD1EMR0-F1
#
_entry.id   AF-A0AAD1EMR0-F1
#
_cell.length_a   1.000
_cell.length_b   1.000
_cell.length_c   1.000
_cell.angle_alpha   90.00
_cell.angle_beta   90.00
_cell.angle_gamma   90.00
#
_symmetry.space_group_name_H-M   'P 1'
#
loop_
_entity.id
_entity.type
_entity.pdbx_description
1 polymer ?
#
loop_
_entity_poly.entity_id
_entity_poly.type
_entity_poly.pdbx_seq_one_letter_code
_entity_poly.pdbx_strand_id
1 'polypeptide(L)'
;MTRSWQQVTTLVDQVREGNPVVIGQIVGNILPGAAALKIAKTSGLLGEANKFADFGKPIITNPSRTTSALDWLKNDLGAGGVTVSDVFEPSILPRIDLRKAEVRRLDNADLRGDPRFEAALEERNNAQTKLDQATTARNQALTELRELGIDIDPKTLKQKDIRRVIRSHRKMVRSADLSNAEKDARLDLLDELEERSFEERKDWTARNNSSRDLGEKAAAAYREALGDTEVLNRPNAVRDRFDLITQSPDRTRLTFTEAKGGDAKLSSTGRKVDGESAAQGSTTYFNDLFQKDPEFRAWLDENPGVLEKLQKGEIKIEYQMVRARPDGTVEVSDLVLDQSALVLK
;
A
#
# COMPACT_ATOMS: atom_id res chain seq x y z
N MET A 1 -20.54 -52.89 -5.23
CA MET A 1 -21.07 -51.52 -5.03
C MET A 1 -20.09 -50.79 -4.14
N THR A 2 -19.37 -49.85 -4.74
CA THR A 2 -18.08 -49.33 -4.27
C THR A 2 -18.24 -48.15 -3.32
N ARG A 3 -17.34 -48.11 -2.33
CA ARG A 3 -17.13 -47.11 -1.25
C ARG A 3 -17.19 -45.63 -1.67
N SER A 4 -17.12 -45.33 -2.97
CA SER A 4 -17.17 -43.99 -3.54
C SER A 4 -18.56 -43.35 -3.52
N TRP A 5 -19.63 -44.12 -3.65
CA TRP A 5 -21.00 -43.57 -3.67
C TRP A 5 -21.54 -43.20 -2.27
N GLN A 6 -21.04 -43.86 -1.22
CA GLN A 6 -21.33 -43.47 0.16
C GLN A 6 -20.61 -42.18 0.55
N GLN A 7 -19.46 -41.85 -0.06
CA GLN A 7 -18.75 -40.60 0.21
C GLN A 7 -19.42 -39.38 -0.43
N VAL A 8 -20.01 -39.53 -1.63
CA VAL A 8 -20.70 -38.42 -2.34
C VAL A 8 -21.99 -38.00 -1.63
N THR A 9 -22.72 -38.94 -1.03
CA THR A 9 -23.97 -38.66 -0.33
C THR A 9 -23.73 -37.95 1.02
N THR A 10 -22.67 -38.32 1.75
CA THR A 10 -22.28 -37.63 3.00
C THR A 10 -21.78 -36.20 2.78
N LEU A 11 -21.15 -35.91 1.63
CA LEU A 11 -20.69 -34.58 1.24
C LEU A 11 -21.84 -33.61 0.90
N VAL A 12 -22.91 -34.11 0.28
CA VAL A 12 -24.08 -33.29 -0.07
C VAL A 12 -24.90 -32.94 1.17
N ASP A 13 -24.99 -33.85 2.14
CA ASP A 13 -25.71 -33.59 3.40
C ASP A 13 -24.98 -32.57 4.29
N GLN A 14 -23.63 -32.55 4.28
CA GLN A 14 -22.82 -31.59 5.06
C GLN A 14 -22.77 -30.17 4.46
N VAL A 15 -22.99 -30.02 3.15
CA VAL A 15 -23.15 -28.71 2.49
C VAL A 15 -24.49 -28.06 2.87
N ARG A 16 -25.50 -28.87 3.17
CA ARG A 16 -26.83 -28.39 3.58
C ARG A 16 -26.86 -27.82 5.00
N GLU A 17 -25.84 -28.10 5.81
CA GLU A 17 -25.73 -27.71 7.23
C GLU A 17 -24.81 -26.49 7.50
N GLY A 18 -24.23 -25.86 6.47
CA GLY A 18 -23.62 -24.52 6.59
C GLY A 18 -22.30 -24.44 7.37
N ASN A 19 -21.45 -25.47 7.33
CA ASN A 19 -20.16 -25.47 8.04
C ASN A 19 -19.00 -24.85 7.20
N PRO A 20 -18.37 -23.73 7.64
CA PRO A 20 -17.40 -22.96 6.84
C PRO A 20 -16.04 -23.65 6.63
N VAL A 21 -15.69 -24.67 7.43
CA VAL A 21 -14.38 -25.34 7.36
C VAL A 21 -14.26 -26.28 6.14
N VAL A 22 -15.37 -26.78 5.61
CA VAL A 22 -15.38 -27.71 4.45
C VAL A 22 -15.34 -26.99 3.11
N ILE A 23 -15.81 -25.73 3.04
CA ILE A 23 -15.79 -24.91 1.81
C ILE A 23 -14.34 -24.63 1.36
N GLY A 24 -13.40 -24.51 2.30
CA GLY A 24 -11.98 -24.27 2.01
C GLY A 24 -11.22 -25.47 1.43
N GLN A 25 -11.71 -26.70 1.61
CA GLN A 25 -11.02 -27.91 1.12
C GLN A 25 -11.52 -28.43 -0.24
N ILE A 26 -12.71 -28.03 -0.69
CA ILE A 26 -13.23 -28.38 -2.03
C ILE A 26 -12.57 -27.54 -3.13
N VAL A 27 -12.06 -26.34 -2.81
CA VAL A 27 -11.42 -25.44 -3.78
C VAL A 27 -10.00 -25.88 -4.18
N GLY A 28 -9.42 -26.88 -3.48
CA GLY A 28 -7.99 -27.22 -3.63
C GLY A 28 -7.61 -28.47 -4.43
N ASN A 29 -8.52 -29.42 -4.72
CA ASN A 29 -8.07 -30.78 -5.10
C ASN A 29 -8.89 -31.51 -6.19
N ILE A 30 -9.46 -30.80 -7.17
CA ILE A 30 -9.98 -31.44 -8.39
C ILE A 30 -9.64 -30.59 -9.63
N LEU A 31 -8.37 -30.62 -10.08
CA LEU A 31 -7.94 -31.00 -11.44
C LEU A 31 -6.45 -30.65 -11.68
N PRO A 32 -5.73 -31.41 -12.53
CA PRO A 32 -4.29 -31.39 -12.67
C PRO A 32 -3.80 -30.58 -13.88
N GLY A 33 -2.50 -30.22 -13.84
CA GLY A 33 -1.67 -30.04 -15.04
C GLY A 33 -1.42 -28.59 -15.48
N ALA A 34 -0.41 -27.94 -14.87
CA ALA A 34 0.55 -27.03 -15.54
C ALA A 34 1.42 -26.19 -14.57
N ALA A 35 1.19 -26.19 -13.25
CA ALA A 35 1.95 -25.31 -12.32
C ALA A 35 3.09 -25.99 -11.55
N ALA A 36 3.36 -27.29 -11.77
CA ALA A 36 4.46 -28.02 -11.11
C ALA A 36 5.86 -27.73 -11.71
N LEU A 37 5.97 -26.86 -12.73
CA LEU A 37 7.22 -26.61 -13.45
C LEU A 37 7.74 -25.18 -13.25
N LYS A 38 7.85 -24.71 -12.00
CA LYS A 38 8.70 -23.54 -11.68
C LYS A 38 9.25 -23.45 -10.27
N ILE A 39 9.24 -24.55 -9.52
CA ILE A 39 9.85 -24.65 -8.18
C ILE A 39 11.15 -25.49 -8.20
N ALA A 40 11.52 -26.10 -9.32
CA ALA A 40 12.71 -26.96 -9.42
C ALA A 40 14.01 -26.25 -9.87
N LYS A 41 14.16 -24.93 -9.74
CA LYS A 41 15.38 -24.22 -10.20
C LYS A 41 16.05 -23.24 -9.24
N THR A 42 15.62 -23.08 -7.99
CA THR A 42 16.27 -22.12 -7.07
C THR A 42 16.27 -22.57 -5.62
N SER A 43 16.71 -23.80 -5.38
CA SER A 43 17.04 -24.27 -4.02
C SER A 43 18.26 -25.18 -4.07
N GLY A 44 19.44 -24.62 -3.77
CA GLY A 44 20.56 -25.38 -3.19
C GLY A 44 21.94 -25.18 -3.81
N LEU A 45 22.74 -24.32 -3.18
CA LEU A 45 24.06 -24.64 -2.62
C LEU A 45 25.13 -25.29 -3.53
N LEU A 46 26.01 -24.46 -4.09
CA LEU A 46 27.48 -24.56 -4.18
C LEU A 46 27.92 -23.17 -4.74
N GLY A 47 28.88 -22.39 -4.28
CA GLY A 47 29.89 -22.46 -3.22
C GLY A 47 30.57 -21.07 -3.18
N GLU A 48 31.14 -20.72 -2.04
CA GLU A 48 31.89 -19.47 -1.82
C GLU A 48 33.07 -19.31 -2.77
N ALA A 49 33.37 -18.06 -3.13
CA ALA A 49 34.70 -17.41 -3.10
C ALA A 49 34.95 -16.48 -4.30
N ASN A 50 35.43 -15.28 -3.95
CA ASN A 50 36.35 -14.43 -4.72
C ASN A 50 35.82 -13.63 -5.92
N LYS A 51 35.51 -12.34 -5.72
CA LYS A 51 36.48 -11.23 -5.93
C LYS A 51 35.80 -9.86 -5.82
N PHE A 52 36.38 -9.05 -4.93
CA PHE A 52 36.28 -7.59 -4.90
C PHE A 52 36.69 -7.01 -6.26
N ALA A 53 35.93 -6.04 -6.76
CA ALA A 53 36.32 -5.20 -7.88
C ALA A 53 35.87 -3.75 -7.61
N ASP A 54 36.86 -2.97 -7.15
CA ASP A 54 37.17 -1.58 -7.49
C ASP A 54 36.05 -0.54 -7.66
N PHE A 55 35.84 0.24 -6.59
CA PHE A 55 35.46 1.64 -6.70
C PHE A 55 36.73 2.50 -6.74
N GLY A 56 36.95 3.17 -7.87
CA GLY A 56 38.08 4.07 -8.10
C GLY A 56 38.12 5.22 -7.10
N LYS A 57 39.20 5.26 -6.30
CA LYS A 57 39.62 6.45 -5.55
C LYS A 57 40.49 7.32 -6.45
N PRO A 58 40.41 8.67 -6.37
CA PRO A 58 41.35 9.53 -7.10
C PRO A 58 42.76 9.35 -6.51
N ILE A 59 43.68 8.85 -7.33
CA ILE A 59 45.10 8.78 -7.00
C ILE A 59 45.68 10.18 -7.25
N ILE A 60 46.09 10.87 -6.19
CA ILE A 60 46.94 12.06 -6.28
C ILE A 60 48.36 11.56 -6.62
N THR A 61 48.78 11.73 -7.87
CA THR A 61 50.01 11.13 -8.42
C THR A 61 51.28 11.94 -8.19
N ASN A 62 51.25 13.01 -7.38
CA ASN A 62 52.47 13.77 -7.11
C ASN A 62 52.52 14.43 -5.71
N PRO A 63 53.21 13.82 -4.73
CA PRO A 63 53.40 14.36 -3.38
C PRO A 63 54.31 15.60 -3.29
N SER A 64 55.03 15.97 -4.36
CA SER A 64 56.07 17.00 -4.31
C SER A 64 55.59 18.45 -4.46
N ARG A 65 54.28 18.69 -4.58
CA ARG A 65 53.71 20.03 -4.79
C ARG A 65 52.88 20.59 -3.62
N THR A 66 52.79 19.87 -2.50
CA THR A 66 52.02 20.27 -1.31
C THR A 66 52.88 20.78 -0.15
N THR A 67 54.20 20.79 -0.27
CA THR A 67 55.12 21.11 0.84
C THR A 67 55.05 22.57 1.28
N SER A 68 54.67 23.51 0.40
CA SER A 68 54.73 24.96 0.72
C SER A 68 53.60 25.48 1.61
N ALA A 69 52.43 24.82 1.65
CA ALA A 69 51.30 25.29 2.49
C ALA A 69 51.40 24.80 3.94
N LEU A 70 52.05 23.65 4.17
CA LEU A 70 52.22 23.04 5.49
C LEU A 70 53.42 23.61 6.27
N ASP A 71 54.43 24.15 5.57
CA ASP A 71 55.59 24.77 6.21
C ASP A 71 55.26 26.12 6.84
N TRP A 72 54.31 26.88 6.28
CA TRP A 72 53.78 28.09 6.93
C TRP A 72 53.05 27.75 8.24
N LEU A 73 52.20 26.72 8.23
CA LEU A 73 51.42 26.31 9.38
C LEU A 73 52.29 25.71 10.52
N LYS A 74 53.39 25.03 10.18
CA LYS A 74 54.36 24.51 11.16
C LYS A 74 55.18 25.60 11.84
N ASN A 75 55.49 26.69 11.13
CA ASN A 75 56.26 27.80 11.69
C ASN A 75 55.41 28.72 12.59
N ASP A 76 54.10 28.82 12.33
CA ASP A 76 53.18 29.68 13.08
C ASP A 76 52.71 29.07 14.42
N LEU A 77 52.66 27.72 14.51
CA LEU A 77 52.09 27.02 15.67
C LEU A 77 53.11 26.51 16.70
N GLY A 78 54.42 26.69 16.45
CA GLY A 78 55.47 26.20 17.34
C GLY A 78 55.58 24.67 17.39
N ALA A 79 56.75 24.15 17.77
CA ALA A 79 57.11 22.73 17.70
C ALA A 79 56.40 21.81 18.72
N GLY A 80 55.11 22.02 18.95
CA GLY A 80 54.23 21.09 19.67
C GLY A 80 53.52 20.19 18.67
N GLY A 81 53.84 18.89 18.68
CA GLY A 81 53.26 17.90 17.77
C GLY A 81 51.74 17.90 17.78
N VAL A 82 51.13 18.46 16.75
CA VAL A 82 49.71 18.29 16.45
C VAL A 82 49.53 16.88 15.89
N THR A 83 49.00 15.96 16.70
CA THR A 83 48.46 14.69 16.19
C THR A 83 47.15 14.99 15.45
N VAL A 84 47.24 15.07 14.12
CA VAL A 84 46.07 15.02 13.26
C VAL A 84 45.59 13.57 13.24
N SER A 85 44.35 13.32 13.66
CA SER A 85 43.69 12.05 13.46
C SER A 85 43.49 11.84 11.95
N ASP A 86 44.00 10.73 11.40
CA ASP A 86 43.78 10.31 10.00
C ASP A 86 42.32 9.91 9.72
N VAL A 87 41.47 9.91 10.75
CA VAL A 87 40.07 9.52 10.66
C VAL A 87 39.21 10.77 10.76
N PHE A 88 38.81 11.28 9.60
CA PHE A 88 37.59 12.06 9.45
C PHE A 88 36.49 11.06 9.09
N GLU A 89 35.59 10.74 10.02
CA GLU A 89 34.33 10.09 9.69
C GLU A 89 33.30 11.19 9.39
N PRO A 90 33.05 11.54 8.11
CA PRO A 90 31.93 12.42 7.79
C PRO A 90 30.64 11.70 8.18
N SER A 91 29.93 12.21 9.19
CA SER A 91 28.52 11.89 9.41
C SER A 91 27.66 12.60 8.36
N ILE A 92 27.88 12.31 7.07
CA ILE A 92 26.92 12.68 6.04
C ILE A 92 25.74 11.73 6.26
N LEU A 93 24.71 12.21 6.97
CA LEU A 93 23.41 11.55 6.96
C LEU A 93 23.02 11.35 5.48
N PRO A 94 22.54 10.15 5.09
CA PRO A 94 22.13 9.92 3.71
C PRO A 94 21.16 11.01 3.30
N ARG A 95 21.44 11.66 2.17
CA ARG A 95 20.61 12.76 1.66
C ARG A 95 19.21 12.23 1.38
N ILE A 96 18.23 12.65 2.18
CA ILE A 96 16.82 12.34 1.96
C ILE A 96 16.40 12.98 0.63
N ASP A 97 15.81 12.19 -0.27
CA ASP A 97 15.19 12.71 -1.48
C ASP A 97 13.85 13.33 -1.11
N LEU A 98 13.78 14.66 -1.11
CA LEU A 98 12.63 15.42 -0.63
C LEU A 98 11.31 15.06 -1.33
N ARG A 99 11.36 14.50 -2.55
CA ARG A 99 10.18 14.13 -3.34
C ARG A 99 9.84 12.64 -3.27
N LYS A 100 10.65 11.82 -2.61
CA LYS A 100 10.36 10.39 -2.38
C LYS A 100 10.04 10.15 -0.91
N ALA A 101 9.20 9.16 -0.67
CA ALA A 101 8.94 8.70 0.68
C ALA A 101 10.09 7.80 1.13
N GLU A 102 10.73 8.16 2.22
CA GLU A 102 11.59 7.26 2.97
C GLU A 102 10.76 6.65 4.09
N VAL A 103 10.56 5.34 4.03
CA VAL A 103 9.70 4.61 4.97
C VAL A 103 10.58 3.80 5.91
N ARG A 104 10.51 4.09 7.20
CA ARG A 104 11.24 3.34 8.23
C ARG A 104 10.24 2.57 9.08
N ARG A 105 10.33 1.24 9.06
CA ARG A 105 9.49 0.37 9.90
C ARG A 105 9.78 0.67 11.38
N LEU A 106 8.73 0.86 12.17
CA LEU A 106 8.85 0.95 13.63
C LEU A 106 8.53 -0.41 14.25
N ASP A 107 7.23 -0.73 14.37
CA ASP A 107 6.77 -1.98 14.97
C ASP A 107 5.34 -2.31 14.51
N ASN A 108 4.82 -3.44 14.97
CA ASN A 108 3.41 -3.79 14.90
C ASN A 108 2.68 -3.27 16.14
N ALA A 109 1.51 -2.68 15.94
CA ALA A 109 0.59 -2.37 17.03
C ALA A 109 -0.35 -3.55 17.28
N ASP A 110 -0.59 -3.88 18.55
CA ASP A 110 -1.62 -4.83 18.96
C ASP A 110 -2.90 -4.08 19.29
N LEU A 111 -3.88 -4.15 18.41
CA LEU A 111 -5.20 -3.52 18.58
C LEU A 111 -6.31 -4.53 18.89
N ARG A 112 -5.96 -5.75 19.31
CA ARG A 112 -6.95 -6.75 19.72
C ARG A 112 -7.77 -6.21 20.88
N GLY A 113 -9.09 -6.35 20.78
CA GLY A 113 -10.05 -5.83 21.75
C GLY A 113 -10.51 -4.39 21.54
N ASP A 114 -9.99 -3.64 20.55
CA ASP A 114 -10.63 -2.39 20.14
C ASP A 114 -11.87 -2.72 19.27
N PRO A 115 -13.09 -2.40 19.74
CA PRO A 115 -14.31 -2.82 19.06
C PRO A 115 -14.52 -2.14 17.70
N ARG A 116 -13.95 -0.94 17.47
CA ARG A 116 -14.09 -0.23 16.20
C ARG A 116 -13.16 -0.83 15.15
N PHE A 117 -11.94 -1.16 15.55
CA PHE A 117 -10.99 -1.86 14.69
C PHE A 117 -11.49 -3.25 14.30
N GLU A 118 -11.97 -4.04 15.28
CA GLU A 118 -12.47 -5.40 15.04
C GLU A 118 -13.71 -5.40 14.12
N ALA A 119 -14.65 -4.48 14.33
CA ALA A 119 -15.82 -4.34 13.45
C ALA A 119 -15.41 -3.99 12.01
N ALA A 120 -14.46 -3.07 11.82
CA ALA A 120 -13.98 -2.71 10.48
C ALA A 120 -13.21 -3.86 9.81
N LEU A 121 -12.47 -4.67 10.58
CA LEU A 121 -11.78 -5.85 10.09
C LEU A 121 -12.77 -6.91 9.61
N GLU A 122 -13.82 -7.15 10.38
CA GLU A 122 -14.91 -8.05 10.01
C GLU A 122 -15.64 -7.58 8.75
N GLU A 123 -16.02 -6.29 8.69
CA GLU A 123 -16.71 -5.73 7.53
C GLU A 123 -15.88 -5.88 6.25
N ARG A 124 -14.57 -5.56 6.33
CA ARG A 124 -13.66 -5.70 5.20
C ARG A 124 -13.55 -7.16 4.74
N ASN A 125 -13.49 -8.11 5.68
CA ASN A 125 -13.38 -9.53 5.35
C ASN A 125 -14.68 -10.06 4.73
N ASN A 126 -15.84 -9.65 5.25
CA ASN A 126 -17.15 -9.94 4.64
C ASN A 126 -17.27 -9.36 3.22
N ALA A 127 -16.79 -8.14 3.00
CA ALA A 127 -16.76 -7.52 1.66
C ALA A 127 -15.82 -8.26 0.70
N GLN A 128 -14.68 -8.79 1.18
CA GLN A 128 -13.79 -9.62 0.38
C GLN A 128 -14.48 -10.94 -0.02
N THR A 129 -15.19 -11.60 0.89
CA THR A 129 -15.94 -12.82 0.57
C THR A 129 -16.98 -12.60 -0.53
N LYS A 130 -17.73 -11.48 -0.47
CA LYS A 130 -18.69 -11.11 -1.53
C LYS A 130 -17.99 -10.88 -2.89
N LEU A 131 -16.87 -10.17 -2.89
CA LEU A 131 -16.08 -9.95 -4.10
C LEU A 131 -15.56 -11.28 -4.69
N ASP A 132 -15.11 -12.21 -3.86
CA ASP A 132 -14.61 -13.52 -4.31
C ASP A 132 -15.73 -14.35 -4.93
N GLN A 133 -16.94 -14.31 -4.35
CA GLN A 133 -18.14 -14.94 -4.90
C GLN A 133 -18.54 -14.32 -6.25
N ALA A 134 -18.63 -12.99 -6.34
CA ALA A 134 -18.95 -12.29 -7.58
C ALA A 134 -17.91 -12.53 -8.69
N THR A 135 -16.63 -12.56 -8.32
CA THR A 135 -15.53 -12.89 -9.24
C THR A 135 -15.65 -14.32 -9.76
N THR A 136 -15.99 -15.27 -8.89
CA THR A 136 -16.22 -16.67 -9.27
C THR A 136 -17.39 -16.81 -10.23
N ALA A 137 -18.53 -16.20 -9.91
CA ALA A 137 -19.71 -16.19 -10.78
C ALA A 137 -19.37 -15.58 -12.16
N ARG A 138 -18.73 -14.42 -12.20
CA ARG A 138 -18.30 -13.79 -13.47
C ARG A 138 -17.37 -14.70 -14.27
N ASN A 139 -16.43 -15.38 -13.61
CA ASN A 139 -15.50 -16.30 -14.28
C ASN A 139 -16.20 -17.57 -14.80
N GLN A 140 -17.23 -18.07 -14.11
CA GLN A 140 -18.06 -19.18 -14.61
C GLN A 140 -18.75 -18.80 -15.92
N ALA A 141 -19.39 -17.63 -15.98
CA ALA A 141 -20.04 -17.15 -17.21
C ALA A 141 -19.03 -16.99 -18.38
N LEU A 142 -17.80 -16.56 -18.08
CA LEU A 142 -16.73 -16.50 -19.08
C LEU A 142 -16.30 -17.89 -19.60
N THR A 143 -16.25 -18.89 -18.72
CA THR A 143 -15.95 -20.28 -19.10
C THR A 143 -17.06 -20.85 -19.99
N GLU A 144 -18.33 -20.66 -19.61
CA GLU A 144 -19.48 -21.12 -20.40
C GLU A 144 -19.53 -20.45 -21.79
N LEU A 145 -19.26 -19.14 -21.86
CA LEU A 145 -19.12 -18.44 -23.13
C LEU A 145 -17.97 -18.99 -23.98
N ARG A 146 -16.83 -19.32 -23.37
CA ARG A 146 -15.68 -19.90 -24.07
C ARG A 146 -16.01 -21.27 -24.65
N GLU A 147 -16.76 -22.11 -23.93
CA GLU A 147 -17.24 -23.41 -24.43
C GLU A 147 -18.15 -23.25 -25.66
N LEU A 148 -18.88 -22.13 -25.74
CA LEU A 148 -19.69 -21.76 -26.90
C LEU A 148 -18.91 -21.00 -28.00
N GLY A 149 -17.58 -20.91 -27.87
CA GLY A 149 -16.69 -20.30 -28.85
C GLY A 149 -16.55 -18.76 -28.73
N ILE A 150 -16.99 -18.17 -27.63
CA ILE A 150 -16.87 -16.73 -27.35
C ILE A 150 -15.78 -16.53 -26.29
N ASP A 151 -14.59 -16.08 -26.71
CA ASP A 151 -13.51 -15.78 -25.78
C ASP A 151 -13.42 -14.28 -25.49
N ILE A 152 -13.71 -13.91 -24.24
CA ILE A 152 -13.64 -12.53 -23.76
C ILE A 152 -12.53 -12.45 -22.70
N ASP A 153 -11.52 -11.60 -22.93
CA ASP A 153 -10.50 -11.35 -21.93
C ASP A 153 -11.11 -10.61 -20.72
N PRO A 154 -11.07 -11.20 -19.51
CA PRO A 154 -11.53 -10.56 -18.28
C PRO A 154 -10.99 -9.14 -18.07
N LYS A 155 -9.75 -8.86 -18.51
CA LYS A 155 -9.09 -7.56 -18.33
C LYS A 155 -9.74 -6.44 -19.15
N THR A 156 -10.56 -6.79 -20.14
CA THR A 156 -11.31 -5.83 -20.96
C THR A 156 -12.62 -5.40 -20.30
N LEU A 157 -13.11 -6.16 -19.31
CA LEU A 157 -14.35 -5.90 -18.57
C LEU A 157 -14.15 -4.89 -17.44
N LYS A 158 -13.54 -3.74 -17.78
CA LYS A 158 -13.44 -2.59 -16.88
C LYS A 158 -14.80 -1.90 -16.82
N GLN A 159 -15.16 -1.27 -15.70
CA GLN A 159 -16.48 -0.65 -15.49
C GLN A 159 -17.01 0.18 -16.67
N LYS A 160 -16.18 1.04 -17.25
CA LYS A 160 -16.55 1.89 -18.41
C LYS A 160 -16.66 1.13 -19.75
N ASP A 161 -16.07 -0.06 -19.81
CA ASP A 161 -15.88 -0.87 -21.01
C ASP A 161 -16.83 -2.07 -21.07
N ILE A 162 -17.38 -2.56 -19.94
CA ILE A 162 -18.28 -3.73 -19.88
C ILE A 162 -19.35 -3.65 -20.98
N ARG A 163 -20.18 -2.60 -20.97
CA ARG A 163 -21.28 -2.46 -21.95
C ARG A 163 -20.78 -2.47 -23.39
N ARG A 164 -19.63 -1.83 -23.65
CA ARG A 164 -19.06 -1.71 -24.99
C ARG A 164 -18.56 -3.07 -25.48
N VAL A 165 -17.83 -3.80 -24.63
CA VAL A 165 -17.27 -5.13 -24.93
C VAL A 165 -18.40 -6.13 -25.16
N ILE A 166 -19.37 -6.20 -24.25
CA ILE A 166 -20.50 -7.14 -24.37
C ILE A 166 -21.35 -6.82 -25.60
N ARG A 167 -21.67 -5.55 -25.84
CA ARG A 167 -22.41 -5.14 -27.05
C ARG A 167 -21.71 -5.55 -28.35
N SER A 168 -20.38 -5.50 -28.39
CA SER A 168 -19.60 -5.94 -29.55
C SER A 168 -19.83 -7.44 -29.81
N HIS A 169 -19.76 -8.27 -28.78
CA HIS A 169 -19.97 -9.71 -28.90
C HIS A 169 -21.42 -10.05 -29.24
N ARG A 170 -22.41 -9.37 -28.66
CA ARG A 170 -23.82 -9.52 -29.04
C ARG A 170 -24.05 -9.29 -30.54
N LYS A 171 -23.37 -8.29 -31.13
CA LYS A 171 -23.44 -8.05 -32.59
C LYS A 171 -22.86 -9.21 -33.38
N MET A 172 -21.70 -9.73 -32.96
CA MET A 172 -21.05 -10.87 -33.62
C MET A 172 -21.94 -12.12 -33.58
N VAL A 173 -22.54 -12.43 -32.43
CA VAL A 173 -23.47 -13.57 -32.27
C VAL A 173 -24.68 -13.43 -33.19
N ARG A 174 -25.29 -12.24 -33.27
CA ARG A 174 -26.45 -12.00 -34.15
C ARG A 174 -26.14 -12.23 -35.62
N SER A 175 -24.94 -11.82 -36.06
CA SER A 175 -24.47 -12.01 -37.44
C SER A 175 -23.91 -13.40 -37.74
N ALA A 176 -23.71 -14.25 -36.74
CA ALA A 176 -23.10 -15.56 -36.93
C ALA A 176 -24.04 -16.51 -37.70
N ASP A 177 -23.44 -17.45 -38.44
CA ASP A 177 -24.16 -18.56 -39.07
C ASP A 177 -24.41 -19.66 -38.03
N LEU A 178 -25.43 -19.43 -37.20
CA LEU A 178 -25.87 -20.28 -36.10
C LEU A 178 -27.39 -20.38 -36.14
N SER A 179 -27.93 -21.46 -35.60
CA SER A 179 -29.37 -21.57 -35.37
C SER A 179 -29.85 -20.49 -34.39
N ASN A 180 -31.16 -20.16 -34.43
CA ASN A 180 -31.72 -19.18 -33.50
C ASN A 180 -31.53 -19.62 -32.03
N ALA A 181 -31.73 -20.89 -31.73
CA ALA A 181 -31.51 -21.43 -30.38
C ALA A 181 -30.06 -21.25 -29.90
N GLU A 182 -29.08 -21.45 -30.78
CA GLU A 182 -27.66 -21.24 -30.48
C GLU A 182 -27.30 -19.75 -30.29
N LYS A 183 -27.99 -18.85 -31.00
CA LYS A 183 -27.84 -17.41 -30.81
C LYS A 183 -28.43 -16.97 -29.49
N ASP A 184 -29.64 -17.43 -29.18
CA ASP A 184 -30.36 -17.08 -27.96
C ASP A 184 -29.54 -17.52 -26.72
N ALA A 185 -29.07 -18.78 -26.68
CA ALA A 185 -28.22 -19.27 -25.59
C ALA A 185 -26.94 -18.43 -25.37
N ARG A 186 -26.30 -17.97 -26.45
CA ARG A 186 -25.11 -17.11 -26.37
C ARG A 186 -25.45 -15.68 -25.95
N LEU A 187 -26.59 -15.15 -26.38
CA LEU A 187 -27.03 -13.80 -26.00
C LEU A 187 -27.43 -13.76 -24.52
N ASP A 188 -28.12 -14.79 -24.03
CA ASP A 188 -28.50 -14.91 -22.62
C ASP A 188 -27.25 -14.95 -21.72
N LEU A 189 -26.25 -15.75 -22.07
CA LEU A 189 -24.98 -15.78 -21.33
C LEU A 189 -24.18 -14.47 -21.40
N LEU A 190 -24.28 -13.72 -22.50
CA LEU A 190 -23.67 -12.39 -22.61
C LEU A 190 -24.39 -11.36 -21.73
N ASP A 191 -25.72 -11.48 -21.57
CA ASP A 191 -26.52 -10.66 -20.68
C ASP A 191 -26.18 -10.96 -19.21
N GLU A 192 -26.07 -12.24 -18.87
CA GLU A 192 -25.61 -12.69 -17.55
C GLU A 192 -24.17 -12.25 -17.25
N LEU A 193 -23.25 -12.35 -18.21
CA LEU A 193 -21.89 -11.86 -18.03
C LEU A 193 -21.87 -10.34 -17.78
N GLU A 194 -22.73 -9.56 -18.46
CA GLU A 194 -22.84 -8.12 -18.21
C GLU A 194 -23.26 -7.85 -16.77
N GLU A 195 -24.32 -8.52 -16.29
CA GLU A 195 -24.82 -8.39 -14.92
C GLU A 195 -23.75 -8.78 -13.88
N ARG A 196 -23.21 -9.99 -13.97
CA ARG A 196 -22.18 -10.50 -13.06
C ARG A 196 -20.92 -9.63 -13.07
N SER A 197 -20.58 -9.03 -14.21
CA SER A 197 -19.47 -8.08 -14.30
C SER A 197 -19.76 -6.79 -13.54
N PHE A 198 -20.99 -6.25 -13.60
CA PHE A 198 -21.35 -5.07 -12.82
C PHE A 198 -21.43 -5.35 -11.31
N GLU A 199 -21.91 -6.54 -10.92
CA GLU A 199 -21.91 -6.98 -9.52
C GLU A 199 -20.49 -7.09 -8.95
N GLU A 200 -19.57 -7.73 -9.66
CA GLU A 200 -18.16 -7.79 -9.26
C GLU A 200 -17.57 -6.37 -9.09
N ARG A 201 -17.87 -5.44 -10.00
CA ARG A 201 -17.41 -4.04 -9.88
C ARG A 201 -17.97 -3.33 -8.65
N LYS A 202 -19.23 -3.59 -8.31
CA LYS A 202 -19.88 -3.04 -7.11
C LYS A 202 -19.19 -3.58 -5.85
N ASP A 203 -19.00 -4.88 -5.75
CA ASP A 203 -18.38 -5.52 -4.59
C ASP A 203 -16.89 -5.17 -4.48
N TRP A 204 -16.20 -5.00 -5.60
CA TRP A 204 -14.82 -4.50 -5.63
C TRP A 204 -14.73 -3.09 -5.01
N THR A 205 -15.71 -2.24 -5.32
CA THR A 205 -15.79 -0.88 -4.77
C THR A 205 -16.09 -0.93 -3.27
N ALA A 206 -17.04 -1.76 -2.85
CA ALA A 206 -17.37 -1.96 -1.44
C ALA A 206 -16.16 -2.44 -0.63
N ARG A 207 -15.49 -3.50 -1.09
CA ARG A 207 -14.26 -4.03 -0.46
C ARG A 207 -13.18 -2.98 -0.33
N ASN A 208 -12.95 -2.15 -1.36
CA ASN A 208 -11.95 -1.10 -1.29
C ASN A 208 -12.32 0.01 -0.31
N ASN A 209 -13.61 0.32 -0.16
CA ASN A 209 -14.08 1.28 0.84
C ASN A 209 -13.92 0.73 2.26
N SER A 210 -14.36 -0.50 2.53
CA SER A 210 -14.16 -1.13 3.85
C SER A 210 -12.67 -1.33 4.16
N SER A 211 -11.82 -1.56 3.15
CA SER A 211 -10.36 -1.58 3.32
C SER A 211 -9.77 -0.20 3.65
N ARG A 212 -10.38 0.91 3.22
CA ARG A 212 -9.97 2.25 3.63
C ARG A 212 -10.38 2.48 5.08
N ASP A 213 -11.64 2.20 5.41
CA ASP A 213 -12.18 2.37 6.76
C ASP A 213 -11.39 1.56 7.80
N LEU A 214 -11.02 0.31 7.49
CA LEU A 214 -10.13 -0.51 8.32
C LEU A 214 -8.81 0.20 8.65
N GLY A 215 -8.19 0.86 7.67
CA GLY A 215 -6.97 1.63 7.90
C GLY A 215 -7.20 2.84 8.81
N GLU A 216 -8.30 3.55 8.60
CA GLU A 216 -8.67 4.74 9.38
C GLU A 216 -8.99 4.37 10.85
N LYS A 217 -9.74 3.30 11.09
CA LYS A 217 -10.03 2.81 12.44
C LYS A 217 -8.77 2.35 13.16
N ALA A 218 -7.88 1.64 12.47
CA ALA A 218 -6.61 1.22 13.05
C ALA A 218 -5.72 2.40 13.42
N ALA A 219 -5.63 3.42 12.55
CA ALA A 219 -4.86 4.63 12.83
C ALA A 219 -5.41 5.38 14.06
N ALA A 220 -6.73 5.58 14.13
CA ALA A 220 -7.37 6.24 15.26
C ALA A 220 -7.19 5.44 16.57
N ALA A 221 -7.48 4.14 16.56
CA ALA A 221 -7.33 3.27 17.73
C ALA A 221 -5.88 3.20 18.21
N TYR A 222 -4.89 3.15 17.30
CA TYR A 222 -3.48 3.20 17.66
C TYR A 222 -3.11 4.50 18.36
N ARG A 223 -3.57 5.65 17.87
CA ARG A 223 -3.29 6.96 18.50
C ARG A 223 -3.95 7.08 19.86
N GLU A 224 -5.20 6.65 19.97
CA GLU A 224 -5.93 6.62 21.24
C GLU A 224 -5.22 5.74 22.28
N ALA A 225 -4.70 4.58 21.88
CA ALA A 225 -3.93 3.70 22.75
C ALA A 225 -2.61 4.33 23.26
N LEU A 226 -2.03 5.27 22.51
CA LEU A 226 -0.89 6.08 22.97
C LEU A 226 -1.30 7.24 23.90
N GLY A 227 -2.60 7.45 24.10
CA GLY A 227 -3.16 8.58 24.82
C GLY A 227 -3.13 9.89 24.04
N ASP A 228 -2.80 9.86 22.74
CA ASP A 228 -2.76 11.06 21.92
C ASP A 228 -4.19 11.65 21.80
N THR A 229 -4.28 12.97 21.91
CA THR A 229 -5.52 13.72 21.69
C THR A 229 -5.71 14.03 20.22
N GLU A 230 -6.93 13.86 19.73
CA GLU A 230 -7.28 14.18 18.36
C GLU A 230 -7.23 15.70 18.10
N VAL A 231 -6.47 16.10 17.08
CA VAL A 231 -6.49 17.47 16.55
C VAL A 231 -7.44 17.55 15.37
N LEU A 232 -7.31 16.61 14.42
CA LEU A 232 -8.19 16.45 13.27
C LEU A 232 -8.28 14.97 12.91
N ASN A 233 -9.48 14.41 12.84
CA ASN A 233 -9.72 13.06 12.32
C ASN A 233 -10.80 13.09 11.24
N ARG A 234 -10.42 12.63 10.06
CA ARG A 234 -11.23 12.79 8.86
C ARG A 234 -11.40 11.45 8.20
N PRO A 235 -12.40 10.67 8.66
CA PRO A 235 -12.75 9.45 7.95
C PRO A 235 -13.13 9.81 6.52
N ASN A 236 -12.54 9.13 5.54
CA ASN A 236 -12.63 9.42 4.11
C ASN A 236 -12.12 10.81 3.70
N ALA A 237 -11.03 11.30 4.30
CA ALA A 237 -10.38 12.54 3.90
C ALA A 237 -10.29 12.64 2.36
N VAL A 238 -10.90 13.70 1.83
CA VAL A 238 -10.83 14.00 0.39
C VAL A 238 -9.42 14.47 0.03
N ARG A 239 -9.15 14.56 -1.26
CA ARG A 239 -7.88 15.05 -1.81
C ARG A 239 -7.43 16.35 -1.10
N ASP A 240 -6.11 16.48 -0.93
CA ASP A 240 -5.43 17.66 -0.37
C ASP A 240 -5.60 17.85 1.15
N ARG A 241 -5.72 16.75 1.91
CA ARG A 241 -5.84 16.76 3.37
C ARG A 241 -5.03 15.63 4.02
N PHE A 242 -4.65 15.81 5.27
CA PHE A 242 -4.13 14.71 6.10
C PHE A 242 -5.27 13.81 6.63
N ASP A 243 -5.05 12.50 6.75
CA ASP A 243 -6.09 11.59 7.24
C ASP A 243 -6.39 11.82 8.73
N LEU A 244 -5.32 11.87 9.55
CA LEU A 244 -5.42 12.02 11.00
C LEU A 244 -4.25 12.87 11.53
N ILE A 245 -4.54 13.83 12.39
CA ILE A 245 -3.56 14.63 13.13
C ILE A 245 -3.90 14.51 14.61
N THR A 246 -2.88 14.21 15.40
CA THR A 246 -3.01 14.01 16.85
C THR A 246 -1.90 14.72 17.59
N GLN A 247 -2.15 15.08 18.84
CA GLN A 247 -1.21 15.72 19.74
C GLN A 247 -0.92 14.82 20.93
N SER A 248 0.36 14.67 21.27
CA SER A 248 0.77 13.89 22.43
C SER A 248 0.21 14.43 23.75
N PRO A 249 0.05 13.60 24.79
CA PRO A 249 -0.47 14.03 26.10
C PRO A 249 0.29 15.21 26.72
N ASP A 250 1.61 15.25 26.54
CA ASP A 250 2.50 16.30 27.03
C ASP A 250 2.53 17.55 26.13
N ARG A 251 1.80 17.51 25.00
CA ARG A 251 1.69 18.56 23.99
C ARG A 251 3.01 18.95 23.32
N THR A 252 4.03 18.09 23.38
CA THR A 252 5.34 18.34 22.76
C THR A 252 5.48 17.76 21.36
N ARG A 253 4.46 17.04 20.86
CA ARG A 253 4.47 16.41 19.53
C ARG A 253 3.12 16.55 18.84
N LEU A 254 3.17 16.89 17.56
CA LEU A 254 2.08 16.69 16.61
C LEU A 254 2.45 15.57 15.65
N THR A 255 1.60 14.56 15.57
CA THR A 255 1.79 13.44 14.65
C THR A 255 0.72 13.45 13.57
N PHE A 256 1.19 13.57 12.33
CA PHE A 256 0.40 13.42 11.12
C PHE A 256 0.43 11.94 10.76
N THR A 257 -0.73 11.35 10.52
CA THR A 257 -0.87 9.92 10.27
C THR A 257 -1.52 9.71 8.91
N GLU A 258 -0.84 8.94 8.08
CA GLU A 258 -1.41 8.33 6.88
C GLU A 258 -2.03 6.98 7.23
N ALA A 259 -3.33 6.84 7.00
CA ALA A 259 -4.08 5.63 7.28
C ALA A 259 -4.17 4.76 6.02
N LYS A 260 -3.70 3.51 6.10
CA LYS A 260 -3.79 2.53 5.01
C LYS A 260 -4.46 1.26 5.49
N GLY A 261 -5.31 0.68 4.67
CA GLY A 261 -5.77 -0.69 4.91
C GLY A 261 -5.54 -1.59 3.71
N GLY A 262 -5.36 -2.87 4.00
CA GLY A 262 -4.97 -3.89 3.02
C GLY A 262 -3.65 -3.56 2.33
N ASP A 263 -3.63 -3.81 1.02
CA ASP A 263 -2.45 -3.64 0.17
C ASP A 263 -2.31 -2.21 -0.39
N ALA A 264 -3.09 -1.24 0.12
CA ALA A 264 -3.08 0.13 -0.38
C ALA A 264 -1.71 0.78 -0.19
N LYS A 265 -0.99 1.06 -1.29
CA LYS A 265 0.37 1.62 -1.23
C LYS A 265 0.33 3.15 -1.09
N LEU A 266 1.42 3.73 -0.59
CA LEU A 266 1.69 5.16 -0.77
C LEU A 266 1.80 5.44 -2.27
N SER A 267 1.22 6.55 -2.72
CA SER A 267 1.32 6.95 -4.12
C SER A 267 2.72 7.47 -4.43
N SER A 268 3.44 6.80 -5.34
CA SER A 268 4.76 7.23 -5.81
C SER A 268 4.70 8.48 -6.70
N THR A 269 3.55 8.75 -7.33
CA THR A 269 3.32 9.98 -8.11
C THR A 269 2.71 11.10 -7.26
N GLY A 270 2.09 10.74 -6.13
CA GLY A 270 1.51 11.62 -5.13
C GLY A 270 0.86 12.87 -5.71
N ARG A 271 1.40 14.04 -5.38
CA ARG A 271 0.87 15.37 -5.75
C ARG A 271 1.82 16.09 -6.70
N LYS A 272 1.28 17.00 -7.51
CA LYS A 272 2.08 17.89 -8.37
C LYS A 272 2.41 19.17 -7.60
N VAL A 273 3.70 19.35 -7.33
CA VAL A 273 4.26 20.53 -6.66
C VAL A 273 5.32 21.11 -7.59
N ASP A 274 5.08 22.32 -8.08
CA ASP A 274 5.90 23.03 -9.07
C ASP A 274 6.10 22.23 -10.37
N GLY A 275 5.01 21.64 -10.88
CA GLY A 275 5.02 20.83 -12.12
C GLY A 275 5.59 19.41 -11.96
N GLU A 276 6.31 19.15 -10.88
CA GLU A 276 6.94 17.86 -10.60
C GLU A 276 6.13 17.02 -9.60
N SER A 277 6.27 15.70 -9.68
CA SER A 277 5.61 14.79 -8.75
C SER A 277 6.32 14.79 -7.40
N ALA A 278 5.55 14.81 -6.31
CA ALA A 278 6.01 14.58 -4.95
C ALA A 278 5.26 13.38 -4.40
N ALA A 279 5.98 12.31 -4.07
CA ALA A 279 5.39 11.07 -3.57
C ALA A 279 4.72 11.30 -2.21
N GLN A 280 3.63 10.59 -1.97
CA GLN A 280 2.96 10.62 -0.67
C GLN A 280 3.88 10.07 0.41
N GLY A 281 4.00 10.76 1.55
CA GLY A 281 4.99 10.44 2.59
C GLY A 281 6.35 11.13 2.43
N SER A 282 6.55 11.93 1.37
CA SER A 282 7.76 12.72 1.18
C SER A 282 7.69 14.10 1.86
N THR A 283 8.84 14.73 2.06
CA THR A 283 8.93 16.07 2.66
C THR A 283 8.24 17.14 1.80
N THR A 284 8.43 17.11 0.48
CA THR A 284 7.76 18.04 -0.45
C THR A 284 6.25 17.85 -0.43
N TYR A 285 5.77 16.60 -0.36
CA TYR A 285 4.33 16.32 -0.26
C TYR A 285 3.75 16.85 1.06
N PHE A 286 4.45 16.60 2.18
CA PHE A 286 4.07 17.08 3.50
C PHE A 286 3.98 18.61 3.55
N ASN A 287 5.02 19.31 3.09
CA ASN A 287 5.06 20.77 3.07
C ASN A 287 3.89 21.37 2.29
N ASP A 288 3.58 20.80 1.13
CA ASP A 288 2.50 21.31 0.30
C ASP A 288 1.11 21.04 0.92
N LEU A 289 0.92 19.93 1.64
CA LEU A 289 -0.31 19.70 2.42
C LEU A 289 -0.39 20.60 3.65
N PHE A 290 0.70 20.76 4.40
CA PHE A 290 0.77 21.61 5.59
C PHE A 290 0.26 23.04 5.32
N GLN A 291 0.52 23.55 4.12
CA GLN A 291 0.08 24.88 3.70
C GLN A 291 -1.34 24.92 3.11
N LYS A 292 -1.83 23.81 2.52
CA LYS A 292 -3.08 23.80 1.73
C LYS A 292 -4.25 23.13 2.41
N ASP A 293 -4.03 22.30 3.43
CA ASP A 293 -5.09 21.62 4.16
C ASP A 293 -5.93 22.67 4.91
N PRO A 294 -7.15 23.01 4.43
CA PRO A 294 -7.86 24.19 4.88
C PRO A 294 -8.31 24.08 6.35
N GLU A 295 -8.59 22.87 6.83
CA GLU A 295 -9.04 22.65 8.20
C GLU A 295 -7.86 22.64 9.16
N PHE A 296 -6.70 22.13 8.74
CA PHE A 296 -5.51 22.25 9.56
C PHE A 296 -5.05 23.72 9.66
N ARG A 297 -5.18 24.50 8.57
CA ARG A 297 -4.96 25.95 8.61
C ARG A 297 -5.94 26.64 9.56
N ALA A 298 -7.24 26.34 9.47
CA ALA A 298 -8.23 26.88 10.38
C ALA A 298 -7.94 26.52 11.85
N TRP A 299 -7.52 25.28 12.11
CA TRP A 299 -7.12 24.86 13.46
C TRP A 299 -5.90 25.63 13.98
N LEU A 300 -4.90 25.91 13.13
CA LEU A 300 -3.76 26.75 13.51
C LEU A 300 -4.19 28.19 13.84
N ASP A 301 -5.15 28.74 13.09
CA ASP A 301 -5.71 30.08 13.34
C ASP A 301 -6.48 30.13 14.68
N GLU A 302 -7.21 29.07 15.02
CA GLU A 302 -7.92 28.92 16.30
C GLU A 302 -7.00 28.65 17.49
N ASN A 303 -5.76 28.20 17.25
CA ASN A 303 -4.77 27.84 18.27
C ASN A 303 -3.51 28.72 18.12
N PRO A 304 -3.60 30.03 18.41
CA PRO A 304 -2.50 30.96 18.22
C PRO A 304 -1.29 30.56 19.06
N GLY A 305 -0.11 30.63 18.45
CA GLY A 305 1.17 30.25 19.07
C GLY A 305 1.59 28.80 18.81
N VAL A 306 0.71 27.91 18.35
CA VAL A 306 1.12 26.54 17.96
C VAL A 306 2.09 26.58 16.78
N LEU A 307 1.80 27.38 15.74
CA LEU A 307 2.70 27.53 14.60
C LEU A 307 4.09 28.04 15.00
N GLU A 308 4.15 29.02 15.90
CA GLU A 308 5.42 29.54 16.42
C GLU A 308 6.21 28.47 17.18
N LYS A 309 5.53 27.66 18.01
CA LYS A 309 6.15 26.55 18.73
C LYS A 309 6.66 25.45 17.79
N LEU A 310 5.94 25.16 16.70
CA LEU A 310 6.40 24.25 15.66
C LEU A 310 7.65 24.80 14.96
N GLN A 311 7.66 26.09 14.60
CA GLN A 311 8.81 26.76 13.97
C GLN A 311 10.05 26.77 14.88
N LYS A 312 9.86 26.91 16.20
CA LYS A 312 10.95 26.86 17.20
C LYS A 312 11.38 25.43 17.56
N GLY A 313 10.64 24.41 17.12
CA GLY A 313 10.88 23.01 17.48
C GLY A 313 10.48 22.65 18.92
N GLU A 314 9.72 23.50 19.60
CA GLU A 314 9.14 23.20 20.92
C GLU A 314 8.03 22.13 20.82
N ILE A 315 7.34 22.11 19.68
CA ILE A 315 6.46 21.01 19.28
C ILE A 315 7.12 20.30 18.09
N LYS A 316 7.37 19.00 18.23
CA LYS A 316 7.96 18.17 17.18
C LYS A 316 6.90 17.74 16.17
N ILE A 317 7.29 17.68 14.90
CA ILE A 317 6.47 17.11 13.82
C ILE A 317 6.93 15.68 13.54
N GLU A 318 6.00 14.75 13.63
CA GLU A 318 6.16 13.38 13.14
C GLU A 318 5.16 13.10 12.02
N TYR A 319 5.60 12.34 11.02
CA TYR A 319 4.73 11.82 9.98
C TYR A 319 4.85 10.31 9.94
N GLN A 320 3.73 9.61 10.13
CA GLN A 320 3.71 8.16 10.25
C GLN A 320 2.66 7.57 9.32
N MET A 321 2.90 6.33 8.90
CA MET A 321 1.91 5.49 8.24
C MET A 321 1.48 4.40 9.20
N VAL A 322 0.17 4.27 9.41
CA VAL A 322 -0.44 3.12 10.08
C VAL A 322 -1.16 2.30 9.02
N ARG A 323 -0.80 1.02 8.91
CA ARG A 323 -1.35 0.09 7.94
C ARG A 323 -2.03 -1.09 8.61
N ALA A 324 -3.33 -1.23 8.45
CA ALA A 324 -4.05 -2.43 8.85
C ALA A 324 -4.08 -3.48 7.75
N ARG A 325 -3.75 -4.73 8.10
CA ARG A 325 -3.76 -5.87 7.19
C ARG A 325 -5.04 -6.71 7.35
N PRO A 326 -5.42 -7.49 6.33
CA PRO A 326 -6.58 -8.39 6.38
C PRO A 326 -6.56 -9.44 7.48
N ASP A 327 -5.37 -9.78 7.98
CA ASP A 327 -5.14 -10.75 9.04
C ASP A 327 -5.21 -10.12 10.45
N GLY A 328 -5.52 -8.82 10.53
CA GLY A 328 -5.57 -8.06 11.78
C GLY A 328 -4.22 -7.46 12.20
N THR A 329 -3.13 -7.71 11.48
CA THR A 329 -1.84 -7.08 11.78
C THR A 329 -1.93 -5.57 11.53
N VAL A 330 -1.48 -4.76 12.48
CA VAL A 330 -1.38 -3.30 12.32
C VAL A 330 0.07 -2.90 12.29
N GLU A 331 0.49 -2.35 11.17
CA GLU A 331 1.86 -2.01 10.85
C GLU A 331 2.10 -0.50 11.00
N VAL A 332 3.01 -0.08 11.90
CA VAL A 332 3.39 1.33 12.07
C VAL A 332 4.77 1.63 11.50
N SER A 333 4.88 2.66 10.67
CA SER A 333 6.15 3.10 10.06
C SER A 333 6.27 4.62 10.13
N ASP A 334 7.48 5.12 10.29
CA ASP A 334 7.78 6.53 10.04
C ASP A 334 7.83 6.80 8.54
N LEU A 335 7.28 7.94 8.16
CA LEU A 335 7.49 8.61 6.89
C LEU A 335 8.53 9.70 7.15
N VAL A 336 9.79 9.37 6.92
CA VAL A 336 10.92 10.18 7.39
C VAL A 336 10.93 11.52 6.65
N LEU A 337 10.77 12.59 7.42
CA LEU A 337 10.85 13.97 6.96
C LEU A 337 12.27 14.52 7.11
N ASP A 338 12.73 15.28 6.11
CA ASP A 338 13.89 16.14 6.27
C ASP A 338 13.47 17.37 7.08
N GLN A 339 13.81 17.36 8.36
CA GLN A 339 13.46 18.40 9.32
C GLN A 339 14.02 19.78 8.92
N SER A 340 15.15 19.82 8.22
CA SER A 340 15.76 21.08 7.77
C SER A 340 15.04 21.70 6.56
N ALA A 341 14.25 20.89 5.85
CA ALA A 341 13.51 21.29 4.66
C ALA A 341 12.02 21.51 4.91
N LEU A 342 11.57 21.49 6.18
CA LEU A 342 10.17 21.77 6.53
C LEU A 342 9.82 23.25 6.29
N VAL A 343 8.68 23.47 5.63
CA VAL A 343 8.17 24.82 5.35
C VAL A 343 6.93 25.07 6.21
N LEU A 344 7.16 25.58 7.42
CA LEU A 344 6.15 25.86 8.43
C LEU A 344 5.75 27.34 8.36
N LYS A 345 4.83 27.70 7.48
CA LYS A 345 4.33 29.07 7.29
C LYS A 345 2.82 29.07 7.22
#